data_AF-A0A8X8KH71-F1
#
_entry.id   AF-A0A8X8KH71-F1
#
_cell.length_a   1.000
_cell.length_b   1.000
_cell.length_c   1.000
_cell.angle_alpha   90.00
_cell.angle_beta   90.00
_cell.angle_gamma   90.00
#
_symmetry.space_group_name_H-M   'P 1'
#
loop_
_entity.id
_entity.type
_entity.pdbx_description
1 polymer ?
#
loop_
_entity_poly.entity_id
_entity_poly.type
_entity_poly.pdbx_seq_one_letter_code
_entity_poly.pdbx_strand_id
1 'polypeptide(L)'
;MKFFILLIALIHLSACSFDFNRTKCNVEADKKTNSEDGYDVKVGKNISSFVDENRIFLNYDQNEIIKRYFELNSYYLVLKVLGSISPEKGFSDGTINNNVKKNFDYISRLSANSNLKGNHIFFSSDNYVSYSEQLEEKIVSMVKDQIYVVSGDKVGGEDLNSKVSTFIKKLKCSNSNEPEVEEWNVNDMHIVLEADGKQIKNRKYNSLNFFIYFTKKTDKKYETSIY
;
A
#
# COMPACT_ATOMS: atom_id res chain seq x y z
N MET A 1 -14.24 -18.03 59.77
CA MET A 1 -13.82 -18.28 58.38
C MET A 1 -14.66 -17.49 57.37
N LYS A 2 -14.65 -16.15 57.43
CA LYS A 2 -15.31 -15.30 56.40
C LYS A 2 -14.47 -14.10 55.95
N PHE A 3 -13.31 -13.85 56.55
CA PHE A 3 -12.42 -12.73 56.19
C PHE A 3 -11.32 -13.10 55.18
N PHE A 4 -11.09 -14.39 54.92
CA PHE A 4 -10.03 -14.84 54.02
C PHE A 4 -10.45 -14.98 52.54
N ILE A 5 -11.75 -14.95 52.24
CA ILE A 5 -12.25 -15.12 50.87
C ILE A 5 -12.25 -13.80 50.10
N LEU A 6 -12.20 -12.64 50.79
CA LEU A 6 -12.22 -11.33 50.13
C LEU A 6 -10.86 -10.93 49.53
N LEU A 7 -9.74 -11.47 50.04
CA LEU A 7 -8.40 -11.14 49.52
C LEU A 7 -8.08 -11.84 48.20
N ILE A 8 -8.71 -12.99 47.92
CA ILE A 8 -8.49 -13.76 46.69
C ILE A 8 -9.23 -13.10 45.50
N ALA A 9 -10.34 -12.40 45.76
CA ALA A 9 -11.10 -11.70 44.72
C ALA A 9 -10.40 -10.42 44.20
N LEU A 10 -9.48 -9.83 44.98
CA LEU A 10 -8.75 -8.61 44.59
C LEU A 10 -7.46 -8.90 43.80
N ILE A 11 -6.98 -10.14 43.76
CA ILE A 11 -5.78 -10.53 43.00
C ILE A 11 -6.11 -10.87 41.53
N HIS A 12 -7.39 -11.02 41.18
CA HIS A 12 -7.82 -11.26 39.79
C HIS A 12 -8.16 -10.00 38.99
N LEU A 13 -7.96 -8.80 39.53
CA LEU A 13 -8.22 -7.53 38.84
C LEU A 13 -6.95 -6.73 38.48
N SER A 14 -5.76 -7.28 38.69
CA SER A 14 -4.49 -6.60 38.43
C SER A 14 -3.59 -7.28 37.38
N ALA A 15 -4.17 -8.05 36.47
CA ALA A 15 -3.46 -8.61 35.31
C ALA A 15 -4.28 -8.50 34.01
N CYS A 16 -4.90 -7.35 33.77
CA CYS A 16 -5.03 -6.83 32.41
C CYS A 16 -3.86 -5.86 32.16
N SER A 17 -2.64 -6.34 32.38
CA SER A 17 -1.52 -5.82 31.60
C SER A 17 -1.87 -6.13 30.15
N PHE A 18 -2.17 -5.10 29.37
CA PHE A 18 -2.04 -5.14 27.94
C PHE A 18 -0.60 -5.60 27.64
N ASP A 19 -0.38 -6.91 27.57
CA ASP A 19 0.73 -7.48 26.83
C ASP A 19 0.41 -7.19 25.38
N PHE A 20 0.75 -5.96 24.97
CA PHE A 20 0.88 -5.61 23.57
C PHE A 20 1.95 -6.56 23.05
N ASN A 21 1.47 -7.64 22.42
CA ASN A 21 2.24 -8.75 21.90
C ASN A 21 3.60 -8.22 21.44
N ARG A 22 4.65 -8.60 22.17
CA ARG A 22 6.05 -8.54 21.71
C ARG A 22 6.09 -9.46 20.50
N THR A 23 5.57 -8.97 19.38
CA THR A 23 5.58 -9.64 18.10
C THR A 23 7.05 -9.69 17.76
N LYS A 24 7.69 -10.85 17.97
CA LYS A 24 9.10 -11.03 17.67
C LYS A 24 9.29 -10.55 16.24
N CYS A 25 10.19 -9.59 16.05
CA CYS A 25 10.61 -9.09 14.75
C CYS A 25 11.43 -10.15 13.98
N ASN A 26 10.94 -11.39 13.95
CA ASN A 26 11.35 -12.40 13.01
C ASN A 26 10.55 -12.14 11.74
N VAL A 27 10.93 -11.10 11.00
CA VAL A 27 10.68 -11.08 9.56
C VAL A 27 11.67 -12.12 9.04
N GLU A 28 11.22 -13.34 8.75
CA GLU A 28 12.10 -14.38 8.24
C GLU A 28 12.86 -13.81 7.03
N ALA A 29 14.19 -13.76 7.15
CA ALA A 29 15.09 -13.42 6.07
C ALA A 29 15.15 -14.60 5.10
N ASP A 30 14.02 -14.93 4.47
CA ASP A 30 13.94 -15.99 3.48
C ASP A 30 14.45 -15.48 2.13
N LYS A 31 15.78 -15.50 2.02
CA LYS A 31 16.60 -16.03 0.90
C LYS A 31 17.92 -15.28 0.80
N LYS A 32 18.94 -15.83 1.48
CA LYS A 32 20.30 -15.78 0.93
C LYS A 32 20.37 -16.78 -0.23
N THR A 33 20.31 -16.28 -1.45
CA THR A 33 20.87 -16.99 -2.60
C THR A 33 22.06 -16.21 -3.12
N ASN A 34 23.25 -16.68 -2.73
CA ASN A 34 24.50 -16.36 -3.41
C ASN A 34 24.37 -16.79 -4.88
N SER A 35 24.56 -15.86 -5.80
CA SER A 35 25.16 -16.15 -7.10
C SER A 35 25.71 -14.84 -7.68
N GLU A 36 27.04 -14.76 -7.74
CA GLU A 36 27.76 -13.83 -8.61
C GLU A 36 27.32 -14.09 -10.06
N ASP A 37 26.68 -13.11 -10.69
CA ASP A 37 26.62 -12.95 -12.13
C ASP A 37 26.33 -11.48 -12.45
N GLY A 38 27.33 -10.81 -13.01
CA GLY A 38 27.44 -9.35 -13.05
C GLY A 38 26.37 -8.65 -13.89
N TYR A 39 25.77 -7.61 -13.30
CA TYR A 39 25.28 -6.41 -14.00
C TYR A 39 25.29 -5.20 -13.06
N ASP A 40 25.50 -4.03 -13.66
CA ASP A 40 25.76 -2.71 -13.07
C ASP A 40 24.46 -1.98 -12.66
N VAL A 41 23.65 -2.60 -11.80
CA VAL A 41 22.44 -1.99 -11.25
C VAL A 41 22.68 -1.69 -9.76
N LYS A 42 23.35 -0.56 -9.48
CA LYS A 42 23.38 0.03 -8.13
C LYS A 42 21.98 0.54 -7.78
N VAL A 43 21.25 -0.12 -6.89
CA VAL A 43 19.95 0.39 -6.42
C VAL A 43 19.92 0.47 -4.91
N GLY A 44 20.40 1.63 -4.43
CA GLY A 44 19.89 2.30 -3.23
C GLY A 44 19.23 3.61 -3.68
N LYS A 45 18.19 3.53 -4.52
CA LYS A 45 17.54 4.69 -5.16
C LYS A 45 16.02 4.70 -4.92
N ASN A 46 15.48 5.92 -4.87
CA ASN A 46 14.06 6.28 -4.76
C ASN A 46 13.16 5.41 -5.68
N ILE A 47 12.17 4.72 -5.12
CA ILE A 47 11.23 3.84 -5.84
C ILE A 47 10.51 4.58 -6.98
N SER A 48 10.17 5.85 -6.77
CA SER A 48 9.61 6.71 -7.83
C SER A 48 10.57 6.82 -9.02
N SER A 49 11.87 7.00 -8.78
CA SER A 49 12.86 7.07 -9.85
C SER A 49 13.08 5.71 -10.51
N PHE A 50 13.00 4.61 -9.75
CA PHE A 50 13.08 3.26 -10.30
C PHE A 50 11.92 2.96 -11.27
N VAL A 51 10.69 3.28 -10.87
CA VAL A 51 9.47 3.12 -11.70
C VAL A 51 9.58 3.95 -12.98
N ASP A 52 10.08 5.18 -12.87
CA ASP A 52 10.29 6.06 -14.03
C ASP A 52 11.39 5.56 -14.98
N GLU A 53 12.47 4.99 -14.44
CA GLU A 53 13.64 4.54 -15.21
C GLU A 53 13.44 3.16 -15.88
N ASN A 54 12.76 2.21 -15.23
CA ASN A 54 12.75 0.79 -15.63
C ASN A 54 11.64 0.37 -16.59
N ARG A 55 10.87 1.34 -17.13
CA ARG A 55 9.96 1.12 -18.27
C ARG A 55 8.91 0.01 -18.05
N ILE A 56 8.23 0.05 -16.91
CA ILE A 56 7.33 -1.02 -16.48
C ILE A 56 5.87 -0.54 -16.63
N PHE A 57 5.14 -0.98 -17.68
CA PHE A 57 3.90 -0.32 -18.17
C PHE A 57 2.60 -1.13 -18.16
N LEU A 58 1.50 -0.45 -17.87
CA LEU A 58 0.15 -1.00 -17.94
C LEU A 58 -0.63 -0.47 -19.14
N ASN A 59 -1.54 -1.29 -19.66
CA ASN A 59 -2.47 -0.85 -20.71
C ASN A 59 -3.36 0.27 -20.17
N TYR A 60 -3.47 1.36 -20.92
CA TYR A 60 -4.26 2.53 -20.53
C TYR A 60 -5.45 2.71 -21.47
N ASP A 61 -6.64 2.43 -20.94
CA ASP A 61 -7.92 2.81 -21.56
C ASP A 61 -8.67 3.72 -20.58
N GLN A 62 -8.63 5.03 -20.86
CA GLN A 62 -9.25 6.04 -20.01
C GLN A 62 -10.75 5.79 -19.81
N ASN A 63 -11.48 5.34 -20.85
CA ASN A 63 -12.92 5.17 -20.75
C ASN A 63 -13.28 3.99 -19.85
N GLU A 64 -12.59 2.86 -20.01
CA GLU A 64 -12.80 1.69 -19.16
C GLU A 64 -12.34 1.93 -17.72
N ILE A 65 -11.26 2.70 -17.49
CA ILE A 65 -10.83 3.10 -16.15
C ILE A 65 -11.91 3.96 -15.46
N ILE A 66 -12.42 4.98 -16.16
CA ILE A 66 -13.48 5.85 -15.64
C ILE A 66 -14.75 5.03 -15.31
N LYS A 67 -15.14 4.12 -16.21
CA LYS A 67 -16.31 3.25 -16.02
C LYS A 67 -16.15 2.39 -14.76
N ARG A 68 -15.03 1.67 -14.63
CA ARG A 68 -14.73 0.84 -13.44
C ARG A 68 -14.71 1.65 -12.16
N TYR A 69 -14.16 2.87 -12.20
CA TYR A 69 -14.18 3.78 -11.06
C TYR A 69 -15.59 4.17 -10.61
N PHE A 70 -16.50 4.44 -11.55
CA PHE A 70 -17.91 4.69 -11.21
C PHE A 70 -18.63 3.44 -10.70
N GLU A 71 -18.39 2.27 -11.31
CA GLU A 71 -18.95 0.99 -10.86
C GLU A 71 -18.51 0.62 -9.44
N LEU A 72 -17.26 0.95 -9.08
CA LEU A 72 -16.74 0.74 -7.74
C LEU A 72 -17.53 1.52 -6.68
N ASN A 73 -18.08 2.69 -7.03
CA ASN A 73 -18.87 3.55 -6.14
C ASN A 73 -18.17 3.81 -4.79
N SER A 74 -16.85 4.01 -4.84
CA SER A 74 -16.03 4.25 -3.65
C SER A 74 -16.30 5.64 -3.07
N TYR A 75 -16.29 5.76 -1.75
CA TYR A 75 -16.46 7.04 -1.05
C TYR A 75 -15.14 7.64 -0.55
N TYR A 76 -14.00 6.99 -0.82
CA TYR A 76 -12.68 7.36 -0.29
C TYR A 76 -11.60 7.46 -1.37
N LEU A 77 -11.83 6.90 -2.56
CA LEU A 77 -10.89 6.91 -3.68
C LEU A 77 -11.14 8.12 -4.58
N VAL A 78 -10.10 8.89 -4.84
CA VAL A 78 -10.05 9.94 -5.87
C VAL A 78 -9.21 9.41 -7.03
N LEU A 79 -9.71 9.55 -8.26
CA LEU A 79 -9.01 9.15 -9.48
C LEU A 79 -8.60 10.36 -10.31
N LYS A 80 -7.32 10.40 -10.72
CA LYS A 80 -6.77 11.34 -11.68
C LYS A 80 -6.29 10.60 -12.94
N VAL A 81 -6.85 10.97 -14.09
CA VAL A 81 -6.48 10.43 -15.41
C VAL A 81 -5.52 11.39 -16.15
N LEU A 82 -4.90 10.94 -17.25
CA LEU A 82 -3.88 11.70 -17.98
C LEU A 82 -4.43 12.87 -18.79
N GLY A 83 -5.67 12.75 -19.28
CA GLY A 83 -6.32 13.73 -20.14
C GLY A 83 -7.36 14.57 -19.41
N SER A 84 -7.79 15.65 -20.05
CA SER A 84 -8.98 16.37 -19.62
C SER A 84 -10.22 15.49 -19.72
N ILE A 85 -11.21 15.79 -18.89
CA ILE A 85 -12.51 15.11 -18.87
C ILE A 85 -13.63 16.12 -19.00
N SER A 86 -14.79 15.65 -19.46
CA SER A 86 -16.00 16.46 -19.57
C SER A 86 -16.45 16.95 -18.19
N PRO A 87 -17.03 18.16 -18.07
CA PRO A 87 -17.55 18.68 -16.80
C PRO A 87 -18.53 17.76 -16.08
N GLU A 88 -19.26 16.93 -16.84
CA GLU A 88 -20.19 15.92 -16.32
C GLU A 88 -19.50 14.76 -15.58
N LYS A 89 -18.24 14.47 -15.92
CA LYS A 89 -17.45 13.36 -15.34
C LYS A 89 -16.44 13.86 -14.31
N GLY A 90 -15.95 15.09 -14.44
CA GLY A 90 -15.05 15.70 -13.47
C GLY A 90 -14.39 16.97 -13.99
N PHE A 91 -13.18 17.25 -13.54
CA PHE A 91 -12.49 18.52 -13.74
C PHE A 91 -11.54 18.51 -14.94
N SER A 92 -11.22 19.69 -15.47
CA SER A 92 -10.34 19.84 -16.64
C SER A 92 -8.90 19.35 -16.42
N ASP A 93 -8.48 19.19 -15.17
CA ASP A 93 -7.17 18.68 -14.76
C ASP A 93 -7.09 17.13 -14.74
N GLY A 94 -8.14 16.45 -15.18
CA GLY A 94 -8.25 14.99 -15.19
C GLY A 94 -8.73 14.38 -13.88
N THR A 95 -9.07 15.20 -12.87
CA THR A 95 -9.59 14.71 -11.59
C THR A 95 -11.08 14.36 -11.70
N ILE A 96 -11.43 13.11 -11.49
CA ILE A 96 -12.82 12.64 -11.54
C ILE A 96 -13.52 12.97 -10.23
N ASN A 97 -14.64 13.69 -10.33
CA ASN A 97 -15.41 14.10 -9.16
C ASN A 97 -16.45 13.04 -8.80
N ASN A 98 -16.09 12.19 -7.84
CA ASN A 98 -17.02 11.27 -7.20
C ASN A 98 -17.49 11.87 -5.86
N ASN A 99 -18.57 11.33 -5.26
CA ASN A 99 -19.10 11.72 -3.96
C ASN A 99 -18.19 11.33 -2.78
N VAL A 100 -16.88 11.58 -2.91
CA VAL A 100 -15.89 11.35 -1.86
C VAL A 100 -16.30 12.19 -0.66
N LYS A 101 -16.65 11.53 0.45
CA LYS A 101 -17.12 12.28 1.63
C LYS A 101 -15.93 12.99 2.26
N LYS A 102 -16.09 14.27 2.55
CA LYS A 102 -15.05 15.18 3.09
C LYS A 102 -14.51 14.81 4.48
N ASN A 103 -14.79 13.63 5.04
CA ASN A 103 -14.45 13.31 6.42
C ASN A 103 -14.36 11.80 6.67
N PHE A 104 -13.25 11.17 6.26
CA PHE A 104 -12.99 9.76 6.58
C PHE A 104 -11.63 9.58 7.24
N ASP A 105 -11.59 8.55 8.08
CA ASP A 105 -10.39 7.94 8.66
C ASP A 105 -9.42 7.37 7.61
N TYR A 106 -9.70 7.51 6.31
CA TYR A 106 -8.80 7.10 5.23
C TYR A 106 -9.18 7.74 3.88
N ILE A 107 -8.18 8.04 3.04
CA ILE A 107 -8.32 8.58 1.68
C ILE A 107 -7.26 7.96 0.76
N SER A 108 -7.62 7.71 -0.49
CA SER A 108 -6.68 7.26 -1.54
C SER A 108 -6.77 8.19 -2.74
N ARG A 109 -5.64 8.58 -3.30
CA ARG A 109 -5.54 9.38 -4.52
C ARG A 109 -4.77 8.61 -5.57
N LEU A 110 -5.47 7.90 -6.44
CA LEU A 110 -4.89 7.14 -7.54
C LEU A 110 -4.71 8.05 -8.75
N SER A 111 -3.50 8.08 -9.31
CA SER A 111 -3.13 8.88 -10.47
C SER A 111 -2.54 8.01 -11.56
N ALA A 112 -3.03 8.19 -12.79
CA ALA A 112 -2.32 7.74 -13.98
C ALA A 112 -1.21 8.74 -14.32
N ASN A 113 -0.01 8.23 -14.60
CA ASN A 113 1.18 9.03 -14.90
C ASN A 113 1.78 8.60 -16.25
N SER A 114 2.40 9.54 -16.95
CA SER A 114 3.10 9.32 -18.22
C SER A 114 4.48 9.95 -18.14
N ASN A 115 5.52 9.26 -18.63
CA ASN A 115 6.82 9.90 -18.82
C ASN A 115 6.88 10.69 -20.15
N LEU A 116 7.71 11.73 -20.22
CA LEU A 116 7.81 12.64 -21.37
C LEU A 116 8.53 12.04 -22.60
N LYS A 117 9.11 10.84 -22.49
CA LYS A 117 10.01 10.25 -23.51
C LYS A 117 9.42 9.05 -24.26
N GLY A 118 8.19 8.63 -23.95
CA GLY A 118 7.43 7.64 -24.71
C GLY A 118 6.04 7.44 -24.13
N ASN A 119 5.13 6.84 -24.90
CA ASN A 119 3.74 6.55 -24.50
C ASN A 119 3.71 5.46 -23.40
N HIS A 120 4.12 5.83 -22.20
CA HIS A 120 4.56 4.93 -21.14
C HIS A 120 3.76 5.24 -19.88
N ILE A 121 2.76 4.41 -19.58
CA ILE A 121 1.79 4.66 -18.50
C ILE A 121 2.05 3.76 -17.30
N PHE A 122 2.08 4.37 -16.13
CA PHE A 122 2.06 3.70 -14.83
C PHE A 122 1.03 4.38 -13.92
N PHE A 123 0.68 3.72 -12.83
CA PHE A 123 -0.20 4.32 -11.82
C PHE A 123 0.53 4.41 -10.49
N SER A 124 0.27 5.48 -9.77
CA SER A 124 0.69 5.62 -8.38
C SER A 124 -0.43 6.17 -7.54
N SER A 125 -0.40 5.88 -6.25
CA SER A 125 -1.35 6.48 -5.31
C SER A 125 -0.70 6.94 -4.03
N ASP A 126 -1.24 8.06 -3.53
CA ASP A 126 -0.98 8.56 -2.18
C ASP A 126 -2.17 8.16 -1.30
N ASN A 127 -1.88 7.44 -0.22
CA ASN A 127 -2.87 6.83 0.63
C ASN A 127 -2.64 7.24 2.08
N TYR A 128 -3.73 7.45 2.79
CA TYR A 128 -3.77 7.82 4.19
C TYR A 128 -4.77 6.90 4.90
N VAL A 129 -4.38 6.31 6.03
CA VAL A 129 -5.27 5.51 6.89
C VAL A 129 -4.98 5.81 8.36
N SER A 130 -5.98 6.26 9.12
CA SER A 130 -5.89 6.47 10.56
C SER A 130 -5.54 5.17 11.28
N TYR A 131 -4.67 5.27 12.29
CA TYR A 131 -4.33 4.13 13.13
C TYR A 131 -5.56 3.62 13.88
N SER A 132 -5.90 2.36 13.64
CA SER A 132 -7.03 1.65 14.26
C SER A 132 -6.80 0.15 14.18
N GLU A 133 -7.60 -0.65 14.90
CA GLU A 133 -7.55 -2.11 14.82
C GLU A 133 -7.85 -2.63 13.41
N GLN A 134 -8.52 -1.83 12.57
CA GLN A 134 -8.90 -2.15 11.19
C GLN A 134 -7.86 -1.64 10.16
N LEU A 135 -6.66 -1.22 10.57
CA LEU A 135 -5.65 -0.67 9.67
C LEU A 135 -5.34 -1.59 8.49
N GLU A 136 -5.05 -2.87 8.76
CA GLU A 136 -4.72 -3.86 7.72
C GLU A 136 -5.90 -4.10 6.77
N GLU A 137 -7.12 -4.26 7.30
CA GLU A 137 -8.35 -4.46 6.51
C GLU A 137 -8.62 -3.27 5.57
N LYS A 138 -8.45 -2.03 6.07
CA LYS A 138 -8.62 -0.82 5.27
C LYS A 138 -7.59 -0.74 4.15
N ILE A 139 -6.31 -1.04 4.42
CA ILE A 139 -5.26 -1.06 3.40
C ILE A 139 -5.55 -2.13 2.35
N VAL A 140 -5.92 -3.36 2.76
CA VAL A 140 -6.31 -4.43 1.82
C VAL A 140 -7.44 -3.98 0.90
N SER A 141 -8.50 -3.41 1.47
CA SER A 141 -9.65 -2.90 0.70
C SER A 141 -9.22 -1.82 -0.29
N MET A 142 -8.41 -0.85 0.15
CA MET A 142 -7.87 0.21 -0.70
C MET A 142 -7.01 -0.31 -1.86
N VAL A 143 -6.13 -1.28 -1.60
CA VAL A 143 -5.27 -1.87 -2.64
C VAL A 143 -6.12 -2.65 -3.64
N LYS A 144 -7.09 -3.43 -3.15
CA LYS A 144 -7.99 -4.23 -4.00
C LYS A 144 -8.82 -3.36 -4.95
N ASP A 145 -9.39 -2.28 -4.43
CA ASP A 145 -10.20 -1.33 -5.21
C ASP A 145 -9.36 -0.63 -6.29
N GLN A 146 -8.12 -0.26 -5.96
CA GLN A 146 -7.20 0.35 -6.93
C GLN A 146 -6.78 -0.65 -8.01
N ILE A 147 -6.52 -1.92 -7.67
CA ILE A 147 -6.23 -2.97 -8.66
C ILE A 147 -7.41 -3.10 -9.64
N TYR A 148 -8.64 -3.15 -9.14
CA TYR A 148 -9.82 -3.23 -10.00
C TYR A 148 -9.90 -2.04 -10.97
N VAL A 149 -9.69 -0.81 -10.47
CA VAL A 149 -9.70 0.39 -11.31
C VAL A 149 -8.59 0.36 -12.36
N VAL A 150 -7.40 -0.14 -12.02
CA VAL A 150 -6.23 -0.20 -12.91
C VAL A 150 -6.38 -1.32 -13.95
N SER A 151 -6.50 -2.59 -13.54
CA SER A 151 -6.46 -3.74 -14.46
C SER A 151 -7.84 -4.31 -14.83
N GLY A 152 -8.85 -4.10 -14.00
CA GLY A 152 -10.21 -4.64 -14.20
C GLY A 152 -10.36 -6.03 -13.59
N ASP A 153 -9.26 -6.60 -13.13
CA ASP A 153 -9.26 -7.89 -12.48
C ASP A 153 -9.64 -7.76 -11.01
N LYS A 154 -10.31 -8.80 -10.51
CA LYS A 154 -10.56 -8.96 -9.07
C LYS A 154 -9.46 -9.81 -8.48
N VAL A 155 -8.81 -9.32 -7.42
CA VAL A 155 -7.78 -10.07 -6.70
C VAL A 155 -8.39 -10.85 -5.55
N GLY A 156 -7.93 -12.09 -5.38
CA GLY A 156 -8.28 -12.94 -4.22
C GLY A 156 -7.73 -12.36 -2.91
N GLY A 157 -8.46 -12.54 -1.81
CA GLY A 157 -8.12 -11.89 -0.54
C GLY A 157 -6.86 -12.43 0.16
N GLU A 158 -6.59 -13.72 0.06
CA GLU A 158 -5.58 -14.38 0.93
C GLU A 158 -4.13 -13.93 0.66
N ASP A 159 -3.71 -13.83 -0.61
CA ASP A 159 -2.34 -13.40 -0.96
C ASP A 159 -2.11 -11.92 -0.61
N LEU A 160 -3.09 -11.06 -0.92
CA LEU A 160 -3.05 -9.63 -0.58
C LEU A 160 -3.01 -9.40 0.94
N ASN A 161 -3.79 -10.15 1.71
CA ASN A 161 -3.78 -10.06 3.18
C ASN A 161 -2.39 -10.35 3.74
N SER A 162 -1.74 -11.41 3.25
CA SER A 162 -0.38 -11.77 3.69
C SER A 162 0.63 -10.66 3.38
N LYS A 163 0.52 -10.05 2.20
CA LYS A 163 1.39 -8.94 1.78
C LYS A 163 1.22 -7.69 2.63
N VAL A 164 -0.03 -7.25 2.85
CA VAL A 164 -0.31 -6.11 3.73
C VAL A 164 0.13 -6.39 5.17
N SER A 165 -0.11 -7.59 5.69
CA SER A 165 0.32 -7.94 7.05
C SER A 165 1.84 -7.92 7.19
N THR A 166 2.56 -8.40 6.16
CA THR A 166 4.03 -8.36 6.10
C THR A 166 4.55 -6.92 6.07
N PHE A 167 3.94 -6.06 5.24
CA PHE A 167 4.25 -4.65 5.17
C PHE A 167 4.09 -3.92 6.52
N ILE A 168 2.95 -4.14 7.20
CA ILE A 168 2.71 -3.57 8.53
C ILE A 168 3.72 -4.11 9.57
N LYS A 169 4.06 -5.39 9.51
CA LYS A 169 5.07 -5.98 10.40
C LYS A 169 6.46 -5.37 10.17
N LYS A 170 6.87 -5.19 8.91
CA LYS A 170 8.12 -4.50 8.53
C LYS A 170 8.16 -3.10 9.14
N LEU A 171 7.12 -2.29 8.93
CA LEU A 171 6.99 -0.96 9.53
C LEU A 171 7.08 -0.97 11.06
N LYS A 172 6.37 -1.90 11.73
CA LYS A 172 6.43 -2.04 13.20
C LYS A 172 7.83 -2.43 13.70
N CYS A 173 8.62 -3.11 12.88
CA CYS A 173 9.97 -3.56 13.22
C CYS A 173 11.06 -2.56 12.81
N SER A 174 10.80 -1.69 11.84
CA SER A 174 11.80 -0.77 11.27
C SER A 174 12.34 0.25 12.26
N ASN A 175 13.65 0.38 12.35
CA ASN A 175 14.32 1.48 13.05
C ASN A 175 15.13 2.36 12.08
N SER A 176 15.06 2.08 10.78
CA SER A 176 15.82 2.77 9.73
C SER A 176 15.16 4.11 9.39
N ASN A 177 15.93 5.00 8.74
CA ASN A 177 15.38 6.15 8.02
C ASN A 177 14.96 5.78 6.58
N GLU A 178 15.25 4.55 6.16
CA GLU A 178 14.89 4.06 4.84
C GLU A 178 13.41 3.67 4.81
N PRO A 179 12.73 3.84 3.66
CA PRO A 179 11.37 3.36 3.48
C PRO A 179 11.30 1.84 3.66
N GLU A 180 10.23 1.37 4.30
CA GLU A 180 9.88 -0.05 4.27
C GLU A 180 9.06 -0.33 3.02
N VAL A 181 9.37 -1.46 2.38
CA VAL A 181 8.80 -1.84 1.09
C VAL A 181 8.25 -3.26 1.14
N GLU A 182 7.06 -3.45 0.60
CA GLU A 182 6.52 -4.77 0.25
C GLU A 182 6.03 -4.77 -1.19
N GLU A 183 6.40 -5.80 -1.93
CA GLU A 183 6.07 -5.90 -3.34
C GLU A 183 5.68 -7.33 -3.74
N TRP A 184 4.90 -7.42 -4.82
CA TRP A 184 4.49 -8.68 -5.41
C TRP A 184 3.92 -8.48 -6.82
N ASN A 185 3.77 -9.59 -7.53
CA ASN A 185 3.14 -9.62 -8.83
C ASN A 185 1.71 -10.18 -8.73
N VAL A 186 0.75 -9.54 -9.39
CA VAL A 186 -0.64 -10.01 -9.52
C VAL A 186 -1.22 -9.55 -10.86
N ASN A 187 -1.90 -10.45 -11.58
CA ASN A 187 -2.60 -10.14 -12.85
C ASN A 187 -1.79 -9.29 -13.84
N ASP A 188 -0.61 -9.78 -14.23
CA ASP A 188 0.34 -9.08 -15.11
C ASP A 188 0.76 -7.67 -14.64
N MET A 189 0.51 -7.34 -13.37
CA MET A 189 1.00 -6.15 -12.69
C MET A 189 2.04 -6.51 -11.64
N HIS A 190 2.97 -5.58 -11.44
CA HIS A 190 3.85 -5.52 -10.29
C HIS A 190 3.36 -4.38 -9.39
N ILE A 191 3.19 -4.68 -8.11
CA ILE A 191 2.66 -3.76 -7.10
C ILE A 191 3.74 -3.55 -6.04
N VAL A 192 3.98 -2.29 -5.70
CA VAL A 192 4.93 -1.88 -4.66
C VAL A 192 4.20 -1.02 -3.63
N LEU A 193 4.24 -1.42 -2.36
CA LEU A 193 3.83 -0.62 -1.20
C LEU A 193 5.09 0.00 -0.57
N GLU A 194 5.04 1.30 -0.29
CA GLU A 194 6.14 2.05 0.30
C GLU A 194 5.64 2.97 1.42
N ALA A 195 6.29 2.96 2.57
CA ALA A 195 6.07 3.96 3.61
C ALA A 195 7.34 4.24 4.41
N ASP A 196 7.41 5.41 5.05
CA ASP A 196 8.48 5.75 5.97
C ASP A 196 8.51 4.76 7.14
N GLY A 197 9.63 4.06 7.31
CA GLY A 197 9.85 3.06 8.37
C GLY A 197 9.60 3.58 9.79
N LYS A 198 9.71 4.90 10.02
CA LYS A 198 9.48 5.51 11.33
C LYS A 198 8.05 5.93 11.58
N GLN A 199 7.19 5.92 10.56
CA GLN A 199 5.89 6.56 10.65
C GLN A 199 4.99 5.92 11.71
N ILE A 200 4.97 4.58 11.78
CA ILE A 200 4.13 3.84 12.74
C ILE A 200 4.61 3.94 14.19
N LYS A 201 5.89 4.25 14.40
CA LYS A 201 6.47 4.41 15.73
C LYS A 201 6.40 5.84 16.24
N ASN A 202 6.24 6.79 15.34
CA ASN A 202 6.21 8.20 15.68
C ASN A 202 4.80 8.62 16.13
N ARG A 203 4.65 8.76 17.46
CA ARG A 203 3.40 9.16 18.14
C ARG A 203 2.83 10.52 17.71
N LYS A 204 3.56 11.31 16.91
CA LYS A 204 3.03 12.56 16.33
C LYS A 204 2.09 12.30 15.16
N TYR A 205 2.15 11.12 14.54
CA TYR A 205 1.24 10.74 13.46
C TYR A 205 0.06 9.96 14.03
N ASN A 206 -1.14 10.38 13.64
CA ASN A 206 -2.38 9.66 13.97
C ASN A 206 -2.82 8.70 12.85
N SER A 207 -1.99 8.60 11.80
CA SER A 207 -2.26 7.85 10.58
C SER A 207 -0.98 7.32 9.96
N LEU A 208 -1.15 6.29 9.14
CA LEU A 208 -0.17 5.80 8.20
C LEU A 208 -0.39 6.50 6.85
N ASN A 209 0.67 7.07 6.28
CA ASN A 209 0.70 7.52 4.89
C ASN A 209 1.59 6.55 4.11
N PHE A 210 1.11 6.07 2.98
CA PHE A 210 1.87 5.13 2.17
C PHE A 210 1.58 5.33 0.69
N PHE A 211 2.58 4.99 -0.12
CA PHE A 211 2.49 5.02 -1.56
C PHE A 211 2.23 3.62 -2.10
N ILE A 212 1.46 3.55 -3.18
CA ILE A 212 1.34 2.35 -3.99
C ILE A 212 1.77 2.69 -5.41
N TYR A 213 2.56 1.80 -6.01
CA TYR A 213 2.90 1.89 -7.43
C TYR A 213 2.37 0.65 -8.14
N PHE A 214 1.69 0.85 -9.27
CA PHE A 214 1.23 -0.22 -10.16
C PHE A 214 1.94 -0.09 -11.49
N THR A 215 2.68 -1.13 -11.83
CA THR A 215 3.46 -1.22 -13.06
C THR A 215 3.21 -2.58 -13.71
N LYS A 216 3.70 -2.82 -14.94
CA LYS A 216 3.75 -4.18 -15.52
C LYS A 216 4.43 -5.17 -14.60
N LYS A 217 4.02 -6.43 -14.65
CA LYS A 217 4.75 -7.53 -14.04
C LYS A 217 6.22 -7.51 -14.45
N THR A 218 7.09 -7.54 -13.44
CA THR A 218 8.54 -7.70 -13.59
C THR A 218 8.92 -9.16 -13.38
N ASP A 219 10.11 -9.56 -13.85
CA ASP A 219 10.66 -10.85 -13.43
C ASP A 219 11.13 -10.79 -11.95
N LYS A 220 11.26 -11.96 -11.32
CA LYS A 220 11.66 -12.08 -9.90
C LYS A 220 13.05 -11.52 -9.60
N LYS A 221 13.91 -11.35 -10.62
CA LYS A 221 15.28 -10.83 -10.45
C LYS A 221 15.25 -9.33 -10.19
N TYR A 222 14.30 -8.61 -10.79
CA TYR A 222 14.07 -7.19 -10.50
C TYR A 222 13.50 -6.97 -9.10
N GLU A 223 12.61 -7.85 -8.61
CA GLU A 223 12.08 -7.80 -7.23
C GLU A 223 13.23 -7.81 -6.21
N THR A 224 14.23 -8.68 -6.40
CA THR A 224 15.38 -8.74 -5.50
C THR A 224 16.37 -7.58 -5.62
N SER A 225 16.29 -6.77 -6.68
CA SER A 225 17.30 -5.75 -7.00
C SER A 225 17.06 -4.40 -6.33
N ILE A 226 15.90 -4.20 -5.68
CA ILE A 226 15.56 -2.97 -4.94
C ILE A 226 16.13 -2.99 -3.50
N TYR A 227 16.54 -4.18 -3.02
CA TYR A 227 17.00 -4.45 -1.65
C TYR A 227 18.51 -4.60 -1.53
#